data_AF-A0A2H0QS58-F1
#
_entry.id   AF-A0A2H0QS58-F1
#
_cell.length_a   1.000
_cell.length_b   1.000
_cell.length_c   1.000
_cell.angle_alpha   90.00
_cell.angle_beta   90.00
_cell.angle_gamma   90.00
#
_symmetry.space_group_name_H-M   'P 1'
#
loop_
_entity.id
_entity.type
_entity.pdbx_description
1 polymer ?
#
loop_
_entity_poly.entity_id
_entity_poly.type
_entity_poly.pdbx_seq_one_letter_code
_entity_poly.pdbx_strand_id
1 'polypeptide(L)'
;MRNANSYWPGCNSGATATQCNGNGNKFIGWDGADSGSSNGTDDNETFRAWQHLSLSNLISRTFSGVSLGGTDLATPNDMYFSSTGKGKYFLDSANMMFNRQKSNYAVLGTSVLGQNIWMPTLTVREASEIDRKIDDGVASQGKVFGATGLGTGSDTNCSEIYNSASTGADYNTANLSNDTKYCVMAFYFDF
;
A
#
# COMPACT_ATOMS: atom_id res chain seq x y z
N MET A 1 -1.81 13.20 -4.33
CA MET A 1 -1.34 12.91 -5.72
C MET A 1 -0.81 14.19 -6.39
N ARG A 2 0.00 14.14 -7.48
CA ARG A 2 0.33 15.37 -8.24
C ARG A 2 -0.96 16.02 -8.74
N ASN A 3 -0.97 17.33 -8.88
CA ASN A 3 -2.14 18.05 -9.40
C ASN A 3 -2.49 17.48 -10.78
N ALA A 4 -3.54 16.68 -10.84
CA ALA A 4 -3.98 15.96 -12.01
C ALA A 4 -4.40 16.92 -13.15
N ASN A 5 -4.67 18.20 -12.85
CA ASN A 5 -4.84 19.26 -13.86
C ASN A 5 -3.58 19.50 -14.72
N SER A 6 -2.38 19.23 -14.19
CA SER A 6 -1.14 19.34 -14.96
C SER A 6 -1.01 18.28 -16.06
N TYR A 7 -1.74 17.16 -15.93
CA TYR A 7 -1.76 16.06 -16.89
C TYR A 7 -3.07 16.01 -17.70
N TRP A 8 -4.21 16.36 -17.08
CA TRP A 8 -5.52 16.49 -17.69
C TRP A 8 -6.01 17.95 -17.64
N PRO A 9 -5.73 18.76 -18.67
CA PRO A 9 -6.18 20.14 -18.74
C PRO A 9 -7.70 20.24 -18.65
N GLY A 10 -8.21 21.14 -17.79
CA GLY A 10 -9.66 21.36 -17.60
C GLY A 10 -10.27 20.60 -16.42
N CYS A 11 -9.43 19.89 -15.67
CA CYS A 11 -9.85 19.14 -14.51
C CYS A 11 -9.74 20.01 -13.24
N ASN A 12 -10.88 20.49 -12.72
CA ASN A 12 -10.91 21.38 -11.55
C ASN A 12 -10.51 20.64 -10.26
N SER A 13 -9.91 21.35 -9.29
CA SER A 13 -9.74 20.85 -7.93
C SER A 13 -11.09 20.90 -7.20
N GLY A 14 -11.74 19.76 -7.03
CA GLY A 14 -13.00 19.71 -6.31
C GLY A 14 -13.43 18.29 -5.97
N ALA A 15 -14.41 18.19 -5.09
CA ALA A 15 -14.77 16.98 -4.35
C ALA A 15 -15.71 16.02 -5.11
N THR A 16 -15.81 16.13 -6.44
CA THR A 16 -16.75 15.33 -7.25
C THR A 16 -16.01 14.47 -8.29
N ALA A 17 -16.66 13.39 -8.75
CA ALA A 17 -16.17 12.48 -9.78
C ALA A 17 -15.58 13.14 -11.04
N THR A 18 -16.04 14.34 -11.35
CA THR A 18 -15.74 15.10 -12.55
C THR A 18 -14.53 16.03 -12.37
N GLN A 19 -14.00 16.10 -11.15
CA GLN A 19 -12.93 16.97 -10.71
C GLN A 19 -11.73 16.10 -10.32
N CYS A 20 -10.52 16.63 -10.45
CA CYS A 20 -9.31 15.80 -10.55
C CYS A 20 -8.83 15.11 -9.27
N ASN A 21 -9.69 15.06 -8.24
CA ASN A 21 -9.56 14.25 -7.04
C ASN A 21 -8.13 14.22 -6.45
N GLY A 22 -7.44 15.36 -6.50
CA GLY A 22 -6.06 15.53 -6.04
C GLY A 22 -5.83 16.96 -5.60
N ASN A 23 -5.28 17.15 -4.41
CA ASN A 23 -5.02 18.48 -3.84
C ASN A 23 -3.59 19.00 -4.18
N GLY A 24 -2.78 18.19 -4.86
CA GLY A 24 -1.42 18.54 -5.28
C GLY A 24 -0.36 18.43 -4.19
N ASN A 25 -0.70 17.97 -2.98
CA ASN A 25 0.24 17.84 -1.86
C ASN A 25 1.15 16.60 -1.95
N LYS A 26 1.02 15.81 -3.03
CA LYS A 26 1.73 14.54 -3.31
C LYS A 26 1.41 13.37 -2.37
N PHE A 27 0.57 13.54 -1.37
CA PHE A 27 0.09 12.47 -0.50
C PHE A 27 -1.29 12.01 -0.95
N ILE A 28 -1.63 10.77 -0.66
CA ILE A 28 -2.99 10.26 -0.74
C ILE A 28 -3.58 10.56 0.63
N GLY A 29 -4.49 11.54 0.68
CA GLY A 29 -5.22 11.86 1.91
C GLY A 29 -6.01 10.64 2.40
N TRP A 30 -5.90 10.39 3.70
CA TRP A 30 -6.81 9.53 4.45
C TRP A 30 -7.31 10.34 5.65
N ASP A 31 -8.63 10.41 5.79
CA ASP A 31 -9.44 11.20 6.72
C ASP A 31 -8.74 11.71 8.01
N GLY A 32 -8.89 13.01 8.26
CA GLY A 32 -8.71 13.65 9.57
C GLY A 32 -7.29 13.89 10.12
N ALA A 33 -6.25 13.16 9.69
CA ALA A 33 -4.93 13.28 10.35
C ALA A 33 -4.10 14.49 9.90
N ASP A 34 -4.15 14.86 8.62
CA ASP A 34 -3.29 15.92 8.07
C ASP A 34 -3.97 17.29 7.94
N SER A 35 -5.30 17.37 8.03
CA SER A 35 -6.05 18.60 7.72
C SER A 35 -6.55 19.37 8.95
N GLY A 36 -6.47 18.81 10.16
CA GLY A 36 -7.01 19.45 11.38
C GLY A 36 -8.50 19.81 11.27
N SER A 37 -9.20 19.26 10.27
CA SER A 37 -10.55 19.60 9.88
C SER A 37 -11.48 18.48 10.31
N SER A 38 -12.33 18.76 11.30
CA SER A 38 -13.41 17.87 11.74
C SER A 38 -14.58 17.79 10.75
N ASN A 39 -14.45 18.37 9.55
CA ASN A 39 -15.43 18.26 8.48
C ASN A 39 -14.92 17.23 7.46
N GLY A 40 -15.33 15.98 7.67
CA GLY A 40 -15.09 14.81 6.81
C GLY A 40 -15.58 15.03 5.38
N THR A 41 -14.73 15.67 4.57
CA THR A 41 -14.83 15.60 3.12
C THR A 41 -13.98 14.43 2.70
N ASP A 42 -14.65 13.33 2.39
CA ASP A 42 -14.07 12.08 1.92
C ASP A 42 -12.90 12.34 0.96
N ASP A 43 -11.73 11.77 1.28
CA ASP A 43 -10.52 11.98 0.52
C ASP A 43 -10.62 11.25 -0.82
N ASN A 44 -11.20 11.94 -1.79
CA ASN A 44 -11.35 11.51 -3.18
C ASN A 44 -10.05 10.95 -3.80
N GLU A 45 -8.90 11.32 -3.23
CA GLU A 45 -7.59 10.76 -3.57
C GLU A 45 -7.52 9.24 -3.31
N THR A 46 -8.01 8.76 -2.17
CA THR A 46 -8.00 7.33 -1.81
C THR A 46 -8.90 6.51 -2.74
N PHE A 47 -10.11 6.97 -3.03
CA PHE A 47 -11.00 6.31 -3.99
C PHE A 47 -10.39 6.19 -5.38
N ARG A 48 -9.68 7.22 -5.86
CA ARG A 48 -8.97 7.17 -7.13
C ARG A 48 -7.81 6.19 -7.11
N ALA A 49 -7.04 6.17 -6.04
CA ALA A 49 -5.97 5.19 -5.89
C ALA A 49 -6.51 3.75 -5.95
N TRP A 50 -7.65 3.47 -5.30
CA TRP A 50 -8.33 2.18 -5.42
C TRP A 50 -8.83 1.87 -6.84
N GLN A 51 -9.35 2.87 -7.55
CA GLN A 51 -9.68 2.72 -8.96
C GLN A 51 -8.46 2.36 -9.81
N HIS A 52 -7.32 3.00 -9.60
CA HIS A 52 -6.10 2.66 -10.33
C HIS A 52 -5.65 1.22 -10.07
N LEU A 53 -5.71 0.75 -8.82
CA LEU A 53 -5.41 -0.65 -8.47
C LEU A 53 -6.39 -1.65 -9.11
N SER A 54 -7.65 -1.26 -9.25
CA SER A 54 -8.66 -2.07 -9.93
C SER A 54 -8.42 -2.15 -11.43
N LEU A 55 -8.16 -1.01 -12.08
CA LEU A 55 -7.87 -0.92 -13.51
C LEU A 55 -6.56 -1.64 -13.89
N SER A 56 -5.61 -1.73 -12.96
CA SER A 56 -4.38 -2.51 -13.14
C SER A 56 -4.56 -4.01 -12.87
N ASN A 57 -5.77 -4.46 -12.53
CA ASN A 57 -6.09 -5.83 -12.14
C ASN A 57 -5.27 -6.35 -10.95
N LEU A 58 -4.78 -5.45 -10.07
CA LEU A 58 -4.12 -5.86 -8.83
C LEU A 58 -5.13 -6.29 -7.77
N ILE A 59 -6.33 -5.72 -7.79
CA ILE A 59 -7.46 -6.12 -6.94
C ILE A 59 -8.64 -6.60 -7.77
N SER A 60 -9.44 -7.50 -7.21
CA SER A 60 -10.60 -8.10 -7.91
C SER A 60 -11.86 -7.23 -7.88
N ARG A 61 -11.92 -6.21 -7.01
CA ARG A 61 -13.07 -5.32 -6.87
C ARG A 61 -12.96 -4.12 -7.81
N THR A 62 -14.10 -3.69 -8.36
CA THR A 62 -14.23 -2.49 -9.19
C THR A 62 -14.52 -1.23 -8.39
N PHE A 63 -13.90 -0.11 -8.75
CA PHE A 63 -14.12 1.19 -8.11
C PHE A 63 -14.42 2.27 -9.15
N SER A 64 -15.42 3.10 -8.85
CA SER A 64 -15.77 4.28 -9.65
C SER A 64 -14.76 5.42 -9.48
N GLY A 65 -13.97 5.41 -8.40
CA GLY A 65 -13.02 6.46 -8.06
C GLY A 65 -13.65 7.72 -7.44
N VAL A 66 -14.87 7.59 -6.91
CA VAL A 66 -15.70 8.70 -6.41
C VAL A 66 -16.26 8.33 -5.05
N SER A 67 -16.13 9.20 -4.05
CA SER A 67 -16.88 9.01 -2.81
C SER A 67 -18.38 9.24 -3.03
N LEU A 68 -19.21 8.37 -2.45
CA LEU A 68 -20.68 8.53 -2.42
C LEU A 68 -21.19 9.01 -1.04
N GLY A 69 -20.28 9.46 -0.17
CA GLY A 69 -20.57 9.80 1.23
C GLY A 69 -20.39 8.58 2.14
N GLY A 70 -19.41 8.61 3.04
CA GLY A 70 -19.15 7.59 4.05
C GLY A 70 -17.76 7.68 4.66
N THR A 71 -17.58 7.22 5.90
CA THR A 71 -16.25 7.21 6.54
C THR A 71 -15.33 6.22 5.84
N ASP A 72 -14.26 6.72 5.24
CA ASP A 72 -13.20 5.99 4.54
C ASP A 72 -12.25 5.26 5.50
N LEU A 73 -12.73 4.89 6.69
CA LEU A 73 -11.97 4.00 7.54
C LEU A 73 -11.85 2.69 6.79
N ALA A 74 -10.67 2.39 6.25
CA ALA A 74 -10.33 1.06 5.79
C ALA A 74 -10.38 0.13 7.02
N THR A 75 -11.58 -0.28 7.42
CA THR A 75 -11.71 -1.29 8.47
C THR A 75 -11.13 -2.59 7.90
N PRO A 76 -10.85 -3.59 8.75
CA PRO A 76 -10.47 -4.90 8.24
C PRO A 76 -11.45 -5.51 7.21
N ASN A 77 -12.69 -4.98 7.12
CA ASN A 77 -13.70 -5.36 6.14
C ASN A 77 -13.60 -4.59 4.81
N ASP A 78 -12.95 -3.43 4.79
CA ASP A 78 -12.78 -2.56 3.63
C ASP A 78 -11.46 -2.80 2.90
N MET A 79 -10.60 -3.66 3.42
CA MET A 79 -9.37 -4.08 2.75
C MET A 79 -9.68 -5.00 1.57
N TYR A 80 -9.10 -4.72 0.40
CA TYR A 80 -9.52 -5.35 -0.85
C TYR A 80 -8.61 -6.51 -1.25
N PHE A 81 -9.22 -7.60 -1.72
CA PHE A 81 -8.48 -8.80 -2.09
C PHE A 81 -7.64 -8.58 -3.34
N SER A 82 -6.40 -9.08 -3.27
CA SER A 82 -5.56 -9.25 -4.45
C SER A 82 -6.28 -10.12 -5.47
N SER A 83 -6.12 -9.80 -6.76
CA SER A 83 -6.66 -10.59 -7.86
C SER A 83 -6.12 -12.03 -7.90
N THR A 84 -4.96 -12.28 -7.29
CA THR A 84 -4.38 -13.63 -7.18
C THR A 84 -4.90 -14.41 -5.96
N GLY A 85 -5.75 -13.80 -5.13
CA GLY A 85 -6.25 -14.41 -3.88
C GLY A 85 -5.18 -14.62 -2.80
N LYS A 86 -3.96 -14.07 -2.99
CA LYS A 86 -2.83 -14.32 -2.09
C LYS A 86 -2.75 -13.38 -0.90
N GLY A 87 -3.63 -12.39 -0.80
CA GLY A 87 -3.63 -11.42 0.29
C GLY A 87 -4.64 -10.30 0.07
N LYS A 88 -4.54 -9.27 0.89
CA LYS A 88 -5.31 -8.04 0.81
C LYS A 88 -4.38 -6.85 0.62
N TYR A 89 -4.88 -5.83 -0.07
CA TYR A 89 -4.21 -4.55 -0.20
C TYR A 89 -4.74 -3.53 0.81
N PHE A 90 -3.84 -2.67 1.25
CA PHE A 90 -4.09 -1.50 2.08
C PHE A 90 -3.33 -0.32 1.51
N LEU A 91 -3.92 0.87 1.52
CA LEU A 91 -3.28 2.11 1.08
C LEU A 91 -3.05 3.02 2.27
N ASP A 92 -1.89 3.67 2.33
CA ASP A 92 -1.53 4.59 3.40
C ASP A 92 -0.49 5.61 2.94
N SER A 93 -0.33 6.68 3.72
CA SER A 93 0.65 7.75 3.53
C SER A 93 1.36 8.08 4.86
N ALA A 94 2.30 7.22 5.27
CA ALA A 94 2.95 7.30 6.58
C ALA A 94 4.46 7.01 6.55
N ASN A 95 5.12 7.19 7.70
CA ASN A 95 6.54 6.88 7.95
C ASN A 95 6.73 5.45 8.51
N MET A 96 6.04 4.43 7.98
CA MET A 96 5.90 3.17 8.73
C MET A 96 6.81 2.02 8.32
N MET A 97 7.13 1.85 7.03
CA MET A 97 8.02 0.75 6.63
C MET A 97 9.47 1.22 6.46
N PHE A 98 10.37 0.50 7.13
CA PHE A 98 11.81 0.72 7.14
C PHE A 98 12.24 2.13 7.55
N ASN A 99 11.45 2.79 8.42
CA ASN A 99 11.65 4.17 8.86
C ASN A 99 11.87 5.17 7.71
N ARG A 100 11.24 4.93 6.55
CA ARG A 100 11.32 5.87 5.43
C ARG A 100 10.59 7.18 5.71
N GLN A 101 10.99 8.20 4.95
CA GLN A 101 10.26 9.46 4.87
C GLN A 101 8.84 9.23 4.35
N LYS A 102 7.93 10.12 4.76
CA LYS A 102 6.50 10.02 4.49
C LYS A 102 6.30 9.89 3.01
N SER A 103 5.64 8.82 2.61
CA SER A 103 5.41 8.46 1.22
C SER A 103 4.09 7.70 1.10
N ASN A 104 3.50 7.69 -0.09
CA ASN A 104 2.35 6.83 -0.34
C ASN A 104 2.82 5.42 -0.63
N TYR A 105 2.12 4.45 -0.07
CA TYR A 105 2.41 3.06 -0.35
C TYR A 105 1.15 2.20 -0.33
N ALA A 106 1.19 1.10 -1.08
CA ALA A 106 0.26 0.00 -0.93
C ALA A 106 0.96 -1.13 -0.19
N VAL A 107 0.31 -1.73 0.79
CA VAL A 107 0.79 -2.96 1.45
C VAL A 107 0.02 -4.14 0.91
N LEU A 108 0.70 -5.24 0.59
CA LEU A 108 0.11 -6.55 0.33
C LEU A 108 0.44 -7.47 1.51
N GLY A 109 -0.58 -7.83 2.26
CA GLY A 109 -0.46 -8.66 3.45
C GLY A 109 -1.74 -9.41 3.77
N THR A 110 -1.79 -10.00 4.95
CA THR A 110 -3.04 -10.52 5.52
C THR A 110 -3.32 -9.83 6.86
N SER A 111 -4.55 -9.95 7.35
CA SER A 111 -4.97 -9.37 8.63
C SER A 111 -5.50 -10.46 9.54
N VAL A 112 -5.21 -10.36 10.82
CA VAL A 112 -6.08 -10.92 11.87
C VAL A 112 -7.15 -9.90 12.23
N LEU A 113 -8.31 -10.38 12.67
CA LEU A 113 -9.42 -9.51 13.06
C LEU A 113 -8.96 -8.49 14.11
N GLY A 114 -9.20 -7.21 13.85
CA GLY A 114 -8.81 -6.11 14.74
C GLY A 114 -7.34 -5.67 14.63
N GLN A 115 -6.57 -6.16 13.64
CA GLN A 115 -5.20 -5.74 13.39
C GLN A 115 -4.98 -5.27 11.94
N ASN A 116 -3.96 -4.43 11.75
CA ASN A 116 -3.48 -3.99 10.44
C ASN A 116 -2.92 -5.16 9.61
N ILE A 117 -2.76 -4.98 8.29
CA ILE A 117 -2.35 -6.07 7.38
C ILE A 117 -0.86 -6.42 7.37
N TRP A 118 -0.20 -6.30 8.52
CA TRP A 118 1.22 -6.58 8.66
C TRP A 118 1.53 -8.07 8.81
N MET A 119 0.54 -8.95 8.70
CA MET A 119 0.74 -10.40 8.80
C MET A 119 1.25 -10.97 7.47
N PRO A 120 2.08 -12.03 7.52
CA PRO A 120 2.69 -12.60 6.33
C PRO A 120 1.66 -13.21 5.38
N THR A 121 1.84 -12.97 4.09
CA THR A 121 0.92 -13.45 3.05
C THR A 121 1.62 -14.14 1.88
N LEU A 122 2.91 -13.83 1.68
CA LEU A 122 3.75 -14.39 0.64
C LEU A 122 4.89 -15.23 1.23
N THR A 123 5.33 -16.24 0.49
CA THR A 123 6.62 -16.90 0.70
C THR A 123 7.78 -15.96 0.32
N VAL A 124 9.00 -16.28 0.78
CA VAL A 124 10.20 -15.51 0.42
C VAL A 124 10.47 -15.55 -1.08
N ARG A 125 10.24 -16.71 -1.70
CA ARG A 125 10.37 -16.86 -3.16
C ARG A 125 9.42 -15.94 -3.90
N GLU A 126 8.14 -15.95 -3.55
CA GLU A 126 7.15 -15.11 -4.22
C GLU A 126 7.47 -13.62 -4.06
N ALA A 127 7.84 -13.18 -2.85
CA ALA A 127 8.18 -11.79 -2.61
C ALA A 127 9.42 -11.34 -3.42
N SER A 128 10.50 -12.12 -3.38
CA SER A 128 11.72 -11.82 -4.16
C SER A 128 11.49 -11.84 -5.68
N GLU A 129 10.61 -12.72 -6.19
CA GLU A 129 10.27 -12.75 -7.61
C GLU A 129 9.40 -11.58 -8.06
N ILE A 130 8.49 -11.10 -7.20
CA ILE A 130 7.70 -9.89 -7.46
C ILE A 130 8.62 -8.68 -7.51
N ASP A 131 9.48 -8.55 -6.52
CA ASP A 131 10.46 -7.46 -6.43
C ASP A 131 11.38 -7.42 -7.65
N ARG A 132 12.05 -8.53 -8.00
CA ARG A 132 12.88 -8.59 -9.21
C ARG A 132 12.17 -8.24 -10.51
N LYS A 133 10.85 -8.40 -10.58
CA LYS A 133 10.06 -8.07 -11.78
C LYS A 133 9.69 -6.58 -11.83
N ILE A 134 9.59 -5.92 -10.69
CA ILE A 134 9.07 -4.54 -10.58
C ILE A 134 10.20 -3.54 -10.28
N ASP A 135 11.24 -3.97 -9.58
CA ASP A 135 12.26 -3.12 -8.99
C ASP A 135 13.67 -3.75 -9.06
N ASP A 136 14.34 -4.05 -7.93
CA ASP A 136 15.76 -4.42 -7.89
C ASP A 136 16.03 -5.78 -7.23
N GLY A 137 15.03 -6.39 -6.59
CA GLY A 137 15.17 -7.68 -5.92
C GLY A 137 15.85 -7.62 -4.55
N VAL A 138 16.07 -6.43 -3.99
CA VAL A 138 16.64 -6.19 -2.66
C VAL A 138 15.52 -5.79 -1.71
N ALA A 139 15.27 -6.64 -0.71
CA ALA A 139 14.05 -6.58 0.10
C ALA A 139 13.79 -5.25 0.82
N SER A 140 14.83 -4.48 1.19
CA SER A 140 14.67 -3.18 1.83
C SER A 140 15.23 -1.99 1.04
N GLN A 141 15.20 -2.05 -0.29
CA GLN A 141 15.65 -0.98 -1.17
C GLN A 141 14.61 -0.62 -2.24
N GLY A 142 14.80 0.53 -2.91
CA GLY A 142 14.01 0.91 -4.07
C GLY A 142 12.61 1.43 -3.73
N LYS A 143 11.62 0.87 -4.41
CA LYS A 143 10.18 1.14 -4.34
C LYS A 143 9.38 -0.10 -3.94
N VAL A 144 9.94 -1.29 -4.04
CA VAL A 144 9.29 -2.54 -3.63
C VAL A 144 10.02 -3.13 -2.46
N PHE A 145 9.31 -3.30 -1.36
CA PHE A 145 9.90 -3.72 -0.10
C PHE A 145 9.26 -5.02 0.35
N GLY A 146 10.07 -6.03 0.65
CA GLY A 146 9.67 -7.24 1.34
C GLY A 146 10.12 -7.17 2.79
N ALA A 147 9.20 -7.38 3.74
CA ALA A 147 9.50 -7.44 5.16
C ALA A 147 8.98 -8.73 5.78
N THR A 148 9.60 -9.14 6.88
CA THR A 148 9.08 -10.18 7.74
C THR A 148 7.78 -9.70 8.40
N GLY A 149 6.68 -10.40 8.12
CA GLY A 149 5.39 -10.10 8.70
C GLY A 149 5.33 -10.38 10.21
N LEU A 150 4.38 -9.74 10.88
CA LEU A 150 4.11 -9.93 12.31
C LEU A 150 3.76 -11.40 12.63
N GLY A 151 4.12 -11.83 13.85
CA GLY A 151 3.77 -13.15 14.37
C GLY A 151 4.56 -14.32 13.77
N THR A 152 5.61 -14.07 13.00
CA THR A 152 6.46 -15.10 12.36
C THR A 152 7.52 -15.72 13.29
N GLY A 153 7.66 -15.22 14.52
CA GLY A 153 8.54 -15.78 15.57
C GLY A 153 10.04 -15.47 15.43
N SER A 154 10.48 -14.99 14.27
CA SER A 154 11.83 -14.46 14.04
C SER A 154 11.76 -13.33 13.03
N ASP A 155 12.40 -12.20 13.34
CA ASP A 155 12.35 -10.97 12.55
C ASP A 155 13.06 -11.10 11.18
N THR A 156 13.79 -12.19 10.95
CA THR A 156 14.58 -12.39 9.73
C THR A 156 14.07 -13.47 8.79
N ASN A 157 12.85 -13.98 9.03
CA ASN A 157 12.32 -15.08 8.21
C ASN A 157 12.05 -14.71 6.75
N CYS A 158 11.63 -13.48 6.47
CA CYS A 158 11.55 -12.96 5.09
C CYS A 158 12.78 -12.14 4.72
N SER A 159 13.10 -11.15 5.53
CA SER A 159 14.24 -10.24 5.37
C SER A 159 14.57 -9.63 6.74
N GLU A 160 13.91 -8.53 7.09
CA GLU A 160 13.88 -7.90 8.41
C GLU A 160 12.44 -7.51 8.78
N ILE A 161 12.20 -7.21 10.05
CA ILE A 161 10.90 -6.69 10.49
C ILE A 161 10.66 -5.29 9.91
N TYR A 162 9.40 -5.03 9.53
CA TYR A 162 9.01 -3.83 8.78
C TYR A 162 9.32 -2.49 9.47
N ASN A 163 9.58 -2.45 10.78
CA ASN A 163 9.91 -1.23 11.52
C ASN A 163 11.41 -1.06 11.78
N SER A 164 12.26 -1.88 11.16
CA SER A 164 13.72 -1.73 11.28
C SER A 164 14.20 -0.46 10.58
N ALA A 165 15.38 0.04 10.93
CA ALA A 165 15.99 1.21 10.28
C ALA A 165 17.03 0.82 9.21
N SER A 166 17.11 -0.46 8.84
CA SER A 166 18.10 -0.91 7.87
C SER A 166 17.69 -0.53 6.45
N THR A 167 18.70 -0.28 5.61
CA THR A 167 18.53 -0.11 4.16
C THR A 167 19.44 -1.12 3.48
N GLY A 168 18.93 -1.81 2.46
CA GLY A 168 19.69 -2.79 1.68
C GLY A 168 19.77 -4.21 2.27
N ALA A 169 18.84 -4.59 3.16
CA ALA A 169 18.66 -5.96 3.60
C ALA A 169 18.11 -6.81 2.45
N ASP A 170 18.70 -7.98 2.24
CA ASP A 170 18.26 -8.94 1.24
C ASP A 170 17.15 -9.85 1.76
N TYR A 171 16.44 -10.50 0.83
CA TYR A 171 15.57 -11.62 1.17
C TYR A 171 16.39 -12.76 1.81
N ASN A 172 15.82 -13.40 2.83
CA ASN A 172 16.42 -14.55 3.49
C ASN A 172 16.45 -15.76 2.54
N THR A 173 17.59 -15.92 1.88
CA THR A 173 17.79 -16.96 0.86
C THR A 173 17.66 -18.38 1.42
N ALA A 174 17.89 -18.59 2.72
CA ALA A 174 17.70 -19.89 3.37
C ALA A 174 16.24 -20.35 3.34
N ASN A 175 15.29 -19.42 3.22
CA ASN A 175 13.86 -19.70 3.17
C ASN A 175 13.27 -19.67 1.74
N LEU A 176 14.09 -19.53 0.67
CA LEU A 176 13.59 -19.51 -0.71
C LEU A 176 12.98 -20.84 -1.17
N SER A 177 13.38 -21.97 -0.57
CA SER A 177 12.80 -23.29 -0.82
C SER A 177 11.63 -23.63 0.10
N ASN A 178 11.32 -22.77 1.06
CA ASN A 178 10.25 -23.00 2.01
C ASN A 178 8.93 -22.42 1.46
N ASP A 179 7.86 -23.22 1.52
CA ASP A 179 6.51 -22.80 1.14
C ASP A 179 5.78 -22.05 2.28
N THR A 180 6.45 -21.83 3.41
CA THR A 180 5.93 -21.05 4.53
C THR A 180 5.87 -19.57 4.16
N LYS A 181 4.74 -18.95 4.50
CA LYS A 181 4.52 -17.51 4.32
C LYS A 181 5.20 -16.73 5.43
N TYR A 182 6.14 -15.88 5.06
CA TYR A 182 6.86 -15.01 5.98
C TYR A 182 6.78 -13.54 5.61
N CYS A 183 6.42 -13.23 4.36
CA CYS A 183 6.59 -11.91 3.80
C CYS A 183 5.27 -11.13 3.77
N VAL A 184 5.37 -9.85 4.16
CA VAL A 184 4.48 -8.77 3.78
C VAL A 184 5.23 -7.89 2.78
N MET A 185 4.55 -7.29 1.81
CA MET A 185 5.20 -6.40 0.83
C MET A 185 4.61 -5.00 0.87
N ALA A 186 5.45 -3.98 0.67
CA ALA A 186 4.99 -2.64 0.33
C ALA A 186 5.48 -2.19 -1.03
N PHE A 187 4.63 -1.41 -1.69
CA PHE A 187 4.86 -0.81 -3.00
C PHE A 187 4.74 0.70 -2.82
N TYR A 188 5.87 1.38 -2.83
CA TYR A 188 5.93 2.83 -2.72
C TYR A 188 5.64 3.49 -4.06
N PHE A 189 4.85 4.56 -4.00
CA PHE A 189 4.49 5.35 -5.17
C PHE A 189 5.14 6.72 -5.08
N ASP A 190 6.10 6.99 -5.96
CA ASP A 190 6.58 8.34 -6.19
C ASP A 190 5.57 9.08 -7.07
N PHE A 191 5.04 10.20 -6.57
CA PHE A 191 4.31 11.16 -7.39
C PHE A 191 5.13 12.42 -7.58
#